data_AF-A0A117EEW3-F1
#
_entry.id   AF-A0A117EEW3-F1
#
_cell.length_a   1.000
_cell.length_b   1.000
_cell.length_c   1.000
_cell.angle_alpha   90.00
_cell.angle_beta   90.00
_cell.angle_gamma   90.00
#
_symmetry.space_group_name_H-M   'P 1'
#
loop_
_entity.id
_entity.type
_entity.pdbx_description
1 polymer ?
#
loop_
_entity_poly.entity_id
_entity_poly.type
_entity_poly.pdbx_seq_one_letter_code
_entity_poly.pdbx_strand_id
1 'polypeptide(L)' 'MRIEHATGQQAGLVQLMVEPKAAVVLTGALRERGWAIRQ' A
#
# COMPACT_ATOMS: atom_id res chain seq x y z
N MET A 1 16.11 -18.81 16.04
CA MET A 1 16.66 -17.79 15.14
C MET A 1 15.69 -16.61 15.11
N ARG A 2 16.15 -15.37 15.31
CA ARG A 2 15.32 -14.16 15.21
C ARG A 2 15.90 -13.34 14.07
N ILE A 3 15.12 -13.12 13.02
CA ILE A 3 15.55 -12.33 11.87
C ILE A 3 14.96 -10.93 12.07
N GLU A 4 15.77 -10.02 12.60
CA GLU A 4 15.49 -8.59 12.57
C GLU A 4 15.84 -8.08 11.17
N HIS A 5 14.81 -7.76 10.38
CA HIS A 5 14.96 -7.31 9.00
C HIS A 5 14.69 -5.80 8.89
N ALA A 6 15.76 -5.04 8.63
CA ALA A 6 15.86 -3.66 8.16
C ALA A 6 14.99 -2.57 8.83
N THR A 7 15.59 -1.88 9.81
CA THR A 7 15.44 -0.42 10.11
C THR A 7 14.06 0.26 10.16
N GLY A 8 12.94 -0.45 10.24
CA GLY A 8 11.61 0.15 10.47
C GLY A 8 11.13 1.16 9.42
N GLN A 9 11.92 1.45 8.38
CA GLN A 9 11.54 2.29 7.26
C GLN A 9 10.82 1.42 6.24
N GLN A 10 9.54 1.69 6.05
CA GLN A 10 8.75 1.10 4.98
C GLN A 10 9.30 1.59 3.62
N ALA A 11 10.30 0.90 3.09
CA ALA A 11 10.80 1.12 1.74
C ALA A 11 9.73 0.62 0.74
N GLY A 12 8.72 1.44 0.46
CA GLY A 12 7.62 1.04 -0.43
C GLY A 12 6.39 1.95 -0.43
N LEU A 13 6.45 3.16 0.13
CA LEU A 13 5.35 4.11 0.00
C LEU A 13 5.37 4.73 -1.41
N VAL A 14 4.36 4.42 -2.22
CA VAL A 14 4.09 5.08 -3.49
C VAL A 14 2.82 5.93 -3.35
N GLN A 15 2.85 7.14 -3.87
CA GLN A 15 1.67 7.99 -4.00
C GLN A 15 1.17 7.92 -5.45
N LEU A 16 -0.12 7.70 -5.60
CA LEU A 16 -0.78 7.69 -6.91
C LEU A 16 -1.92 8.69 -6.89
N MET A 17 -1.89 9.64 -7.83
CA MET A 17 -3.01 10.53 -8.07
C MET A 17 -3.96 9.86 -9.05
N VAL A 18 -5.23 9.76 -8.66
CA VAL A 18 -6.30 9.20 -9.49
C VAL A 18 -7.51 10.11 -9.46
N GLU A 19 -8.38 9.98 -10.45
CA GLU A 19 -9.69 10.62 -10.38
C GLU A 19 -10.45 10.14 -9.12
N PRO A 20 -11.18 11.04 -8.40
CA PRO A 20 -11.85 10.68 -7.16
C PRO A 20 -12.77 9.46 -7.28
N LYS A 21 -13.48 9.34 -8.40
CA LYS A 21 -14.36 8.21 -8.71
C LYS A 21 -13.62 6.86 -8.83
N ALA A 22 -12.35 6.89 -9.24
CA ALA A 22 -11.52 5.71 -9.42
C ALA A 22 -10.85 5.25 -8.11
N ALA A 23 -10.76 6.13 -7.10
CA ALA A 23 -10.11 5.82 -5.82
C ALA A 23 -10.75 4.61 -5.12
N VAL A 24 -12.08 4.49 -5.18
CA VAL A 24 -12.83 3.38 -4.55
C VAL A 24 -12.49 2.04 -5.19
N VAL A 25 -12.58 1.97 -6.52
CA VAL A 25 -12.31 0.73 -7.29
C VAL A 25 -10.86 0.32 -7.17
N LEU A 26 -9.93 1.27 -7.27
CA LEU A 26 -8.51 0.98 -7.16
C LEU A 26 -8.13 0.51 -5.74
N THR A 27 -8.66 1.15 -4.71
CA THR A 27 -8.41 0.75 -3.32
C THR A 27 -8.91 -0.67 -3.06
N GLY A 28 -10.09 -1.03 -3.59
CA GLY A 28 -10.63 -2.38 -3.52
C GLY A 28 -9.70 -3.41 -4.17
N ALA A 29 -9.33 -3.17 -5.44
CA ALA A 29 -8.46 -4.07 -6.20
C ALA A 29 -7.06 -4.24 -5.59
N LEU A 30 -6.50 -3.18 -4.99
CA LEU A 30 -5.20 -3.26 -4.31
C LEU A 30 -5.30 -4.06 -3.01
N ARG A 31 -6.36 -3.86 -2.22
CA ARG A 31 -6.61 -4.64 -1.00
C ARG A 31 -6.80 -6.13 -1.30
N GLU A 32 -7.56 -6.48 -2.33
CA GLU A 32 -7.77 -7.87 -2.78
C GLU A 32 -6.44 -8.56 -3.14
N ARG A 33 -5.48 -7.79 -3.65
CA ARG A 33 -4.14 -8.26 -4.02
C ARG A 33 -3.15 -8.23 -2.85
N GLY A 34 -3.63 -7.99 -1.62
CA GLY A 34 -2.82 -8.00 -0.41
C GLY A 34 -2.02 -6.72 -0.15
N TRP A 35 -2.30 -5.63 -0.87
CA TRP A 35 -1.62 -4.36 -0.64
C TRP A 35 -2.25 -3.61 0.55
N ALA A 36 -1.38 -3.08 1.41
CA ALA A 36 -1.80 -2.19 2.49
C ALA A 36 -1.99 -0.77 1.96
N ILE A 37 -3.21 -0.25 2.06
CA ILE A 37 -3.55 1.13 1.68
C ILE A 37 -3.64 1.99 2.93
N ARG A 38 -2.92 3.11 2.93
CA ARG A 38 -2.89 4.10 4.02
C ARG A 38 -3.78 5.27 3.62
N GLN A 39 -4.70 5.66 4.50
CA GLN A 39 -5.51 6.89 4.36
C GLN A 39 -4.85 8.05 5.08
#